data_AF-A0A534LZ61-F1
#
_entry.id   AF-A0A534LZ61-F1
#
_cell.length_a   1.000
_cell.length_b   1.000
_cell.length_c   1.000
_cell.angle_alpha   90.00
_cell.angle_beta   90.00
_cell.angle_gamma   90.00
#
_symmetry.space_group_name_H-M   'P 1'
#
loop_
_entity.id
_entity.type
_entity.pdbx_description
1 polymer ?
#
loop_
_entity_poly.entity_id
_entity_poly.type
_entity_poly.pdbx_seq_one_letter_code
_entity_poly.pdbx_strand_id
1 'polypeptide(L)' 'MSLNGRKIVVLAEDGYEDLELWVPYYRLIEEGAEVVLAGH' A
#
# COMPACT_ATOMS: atom_id res chain seq x y z
N MET A 1 -13.33 4.67 -8.49
CA MET A 1 -13.37 3.31 -9.07
C MET A 1 -12.92 2.39 -7.97
N SER A 2 -13.72 1.38 -7.59
CA SER A 2 -13.35 0.47 -6.50
C SER A 2 -12.18 -0.44 -6.90
N LEU A 3 -11.28 -0.73 -5.95
CA LEU A 3 -10.15 -1.67 -6.08
C LEU A 3 -10.47 -3.07 -5.52
N ASN A 4 -11.74 -3.37 -5.24
CA ASN A 4 -12.18 -4.68 -4.73
C ASN A 4 -11.61 -5.85 -5.56
N GLY A 5 -10.98 -6.80 -4.87
CA GLY A 5 -10.41 -8.00 -5.48
C GLY A 5 -9.09 -7.77 -6.24
N ARG A 6 -8.52 -6.55 -6.19
CA ARG A 6 -7.18 -6.27 -6.68
C ARG A 6 -6.16 -6.57 -5.61
N LYS A 7 -5.03 -7.14 -6.01
CA LYS A 7 -3.85 -7.35 -5.18
C LYS A 7 -2.75 -6.39 -5.60
N ILE A 8 -2.22 -5.64 -4.65
CA ILE A 8 -1.22 -4.58 -4.88
C ILE A 8 -0.03 -4.85 -3.98
N VAL A 9 1.17 -4.78 -4.56
CA VAL A 9 2.43 -4.85 -3.82
C VAL A 9 2.99 -3.43 -3.71
N VAL A 10 3.28 -3.00 -2.49
CA VAL A 10 3.99 -1.76 -2.20
C VAL A 10 5.42 -2.13 -1.79
N LEU A 11 6.38 -1.63 -2.56
CA LEU A 11 7.79 -1.85 -2.29
C LEU A 11 8.29 -0.74 -1.35
N ALA A 12 8.82 -1.14 -0.20
CA ALA A 12 9.42 -0.25 0.80
C ALA A 12 10.80 -0.79 1.21
N GLU A 13 11.63 0.07 1.77
CA GLU A 13 12.99 -0.24 2.22
C GLU A 13 13.26 0.56 3.51
N ASP A 14 14.33 0.22 4.22
CA ASP A 14 14.80 1.00 5.35
C ASP A 14 14.97 2.49 5.00
N GLY A 15 14.50 3.36 5.88
CA GLY A 15 14.57 4.81 5.71
C GLY A 15 13.50 5.40 4.78
N TYR A 16 12.38 4.72 4.59
CA TYR A 16 11.22 5.27 3.88
C TYR A 16 10.65 6.51 4.59
N GLU A 17 10.00 7.39 3.82
CA GLU A 17 9.26 8.53 4.37
C GLU A 17 7.88 8.10 4.86
N ASP A 18 7.58 8.37 6.14
CA ASP A 18 6.39 7.88 6.84
C ASP A 18 5.09 8.17 6.08
N LEU A 19 4.90 9.42 5.66
CA LEU A 19 3.67 9.81 4.98
C LEU A 19 3.57 9.26 3.55
N GLU A 20 4.71 9.12 2.87
CA GLU A 20 4.74 8.58 1.50
C GLU A 20 4.41 7.09 1.48
N LEU A 21 4.73 6.34 2.54
CA LEU A 21 4.35 4.94 2.64
C LEU A 21 2.91 4.78 3.15
N TRP A 22 2.60 5.37 4.31
CA TRP A 22 1.39 5.03 5.05
C TRP A 22 0.13 5.65 4.47
N VAL A 23 0.19 6.87 3.93
CA VAL A 23 -0.98 7.52 3.33
C VAL A 23 -1.51 6.71 2.13
N PRO A 24 -0.72 6.37 1.10
CA PRO A 24 -1.22 5.56 0.00
C PRO A 24 -1.57 4.13 0.44
N TYR A 25 -0.82 3.52 1.36
CA TYR A 25 -1.12 2.18 1.87
C TYR A 25 -2.55 2.09 2.42
N TYR A 26 -2.94 3.00 3.32
CA TYR A 26 -4.29 2.98 3.89
C TYR A 26 -5.37 3.36 2.88
N ARG A 27 -5.10 4.29 1.96
CA ARG A 27 -6.07 4.65 0.92
C ARG A 27 -6.37 3.51 -0.05
N LEU A 28 -5.37 2.68 -0.36
CA LEU A 28 -5.56 1.48 -1.17
C LEU A 28 -6.44 0.44 -0.45
N ILE A 29 -6.28 0.28 0.85
CA ILE A 29 -7.13 -0.59 1.69
C ILE A 29 -8.56 -0.05 1.73
N GLU A 30 -8.75 1.26 1.93
CA GLU A 30 -10.08 1.89 1.93
C GLU A 30 -10.85 1.66 0.62
N GLU A 31 -10.15 1.64 -0.52
CA GLU A 31 -10.73 1.35 -1.84
C GLU A 31 -10.97 -0.16 -2.09
N GLY A 32 -10.60 -1.03 -1.14
CA GLY A 32 -10.87 -2.46 -1.14
C GLY A 32 -9.78 -3.34 -1.77
N ALA A 33 -8.56 -2.82 -1.94
CA ALA A 33 -7.44 -3.62 -2.39
C ALA A 33 -6.88 -4.52 -1.28
N GLU A 34 -6.39 -5.70 -1.66
CA GLU A 34 -5.47 -6.50 -0.84
C GLU A 34 -4.06 -5.94 -1.03
N VAL A 35 -3.50 -5.30 0.01
CA VAL A 35 -2.20 -4.63 -0.07
C VAL A 35 -1.13 -5.42 0.69
N VAL A 36 -0.03 -5.72 0.02
CA VAL A 36 1.15 -6.38 0.59
C VAL A 36 2.32 -5.41 0.59
N LEU A 37 2.91 -5.18 1.76
CA LEU A 37 4.20 -4.51 1.87
C LEU A 37 5.31 -5.54 1.63
N ALA A 38 6.25 -5.22 0.75
CA ALA A 38 7.41 -6.06 0.45
C ALA A 38 8.67 -5.18 0.45
N GLY A 39 9.74 -5.69 1.07
CA GLY A 39 10.95 -4.94 1.36
C GLY A 39 11.90 -5.82 2.17
N HIS A 40 13.15 -5.40 2.29
CA HIS A 40 14.16 -6.07 3.11
C HIS A 40 14.26 -5.47 4.51
#